data_AF-A0AAN8PQI0-F1
#
_entry.id   AF-A0AAN8PQI0-F1
#
_cell.length_a   1.000
_cell.length_b   1.000
_cell.length_c   1.000
_cell.angle_alpha   90.00
_cell.angle_beta   90.00
_cell.angle_gamma   90.00
#
_symmetry.space_group_name_H-M   'P 1'
#
loop_
_entity.id
_entity.type
_entity.pdbx_description
1 polymer ?
#
loop_
_entity_poly.entity_id
_entity_poly.type
_entity_poly.pdbx_seq_one_letter_code
_entity_poly.pdbx_strand_id
1 'polypeptide(L)'
;MLDVRTPTGFDRTRGVEIGNKNFELTHMEEAYTTEHWLVRIFKVKDLSNRLGITSPNKPVKKSYKKKSKKSGKKKAGSIKDKPKIIKGVRPSKK
;
A
#
# COMPACT_ATOMS: atom_id res chain seq x y z
N MET A 1 -4.50 30.81 9.17
CA MET A 1 -5.67 31.03 8.31
C MET A 1 -5.21 30.77 6.88
N LEU A 2 -5.63 29.66 6.26
CA LEU A 2 -5.30 29.36 4.86
C LEU A 2 -6.13 30.31 3.98
N ASP A 3 -5.45 31.13 3.18
CA ASP A 3 -6.13 32.05 2.28
C ASP A 3 -6.75 31.25 1.13
N VAL A 4 -8.08 31.16 1.11
CA VAL A 4 -8.89 30.32 0.20
C VAL A 4 -8.67 30.69 -1.27
N ARG A 5 -8.08 31.85 -1.54
CA ARG A 5 -7.81 32.36 -2.89
C ARG A 5 -6.52 31.83 -3.52
N THR A 6 -5.64 31.20 -2.74
CA THR A 6 -4.39 30.64 -3.24
C THR A 6 -4.56 29.19 -3.72
N PRO A 7 -3.92 28.79 -4.84
CA PRO A 7 -4.02 27.42 -5.34
C PRO A 7 -3.38 26.43 -4.36
N THR A 8 -3.82 25.17 -4.40
CA THR A 8 -3.34 24.13 -3.49
C THR A 8 -1.88 23.78 -3.77
N GLY A 9 -1.01 23.84 -2.74
CA GLY A 9 0.43 23.58 -2.92
C GLY A 9 1.18 24.74 -3.57
N PHE A 10 0.94 25.96 -3.08
CA PHE A 10 1.61 27.17 -3.55
C PHE A 10 2.90 27.47 -2.77
N ASP A 11 3.99 27.72 -3.48
CA ASP A 11 5.26 28.15 -2.90
C ASP A 11 5.30 29.68 -2.78
N ARG A 12 5.22 30.19 -1.55
CA ARG A 12 5.16 31.63 -1.26
C ARG A 12 6.41 32.39 -1.70
N THR A 13 7.59 31.76 -1.68
CA THR A 13 8.85 32.45 -2.00
C THR A 13 9.03 32.55 -3.51
N ARG A 14 8.65 31.50 -4.24
CA ARG A 14 8.79 31.45 -5.70
C ARG A 14 7.59 32.05 -6.45
N GLY A 15 6.45 32.21 -5.79
CA GLY A 15 5.24 32.75 -6.39
C GLY A 15 4.60 31.82 -7.44
N VAL A 16 4.86 30.51 -7.36
CA VAL A 16 4.37 29.52 -8.34
C VAL A 16 3.72 28.32 -7.66
N GLU A 17 2.82 27.65 -8.38
CA GLU A 17 2.20 26.40 -7.96
C GLU A 17 3.15 25.20 -8.20
N ILE A 18 3.19 24.26 -7.25
CA ILE A 18 4.02 23.06 -7.36
C ILE A 18 3.45 22.14 -8.46
N GLY A 19 4.29 21.79 -9.45
CA GLY A 19 3.90 20.92 -10.57
C GLY A 19 3.63 19.47 -10.16
N ASN A 20 4.59 18.80 -9.51
CA ASN A 20 4.39 17.43 -9.02
C ASN A 20 3.99 17.43 -7.53
N LYS A 21 2.70 17.21 -7.26
CA LYS A 21 2.14 17.21 -5.90
C LYS A 21 2.30 15.88 -5.17
N ASN A 22 2.44 14.78 -5.91
CA ASN A 22 2.47 13.43 -5.35
C ASN A 22 3.84 12.81 -5.59
N PHE A 23 4.65 12.76 -4.55
CA PHE A 23 5.92 12.06 -4.56
C PHE A 23 6.12 11.32 -3.24
N GLU A 24 6.93 10.27 -3.27
CA GLU A 24 7.25 9.48 -2.10
C GLU A 24 8.77 9.34 -1.97
N LEU A 25 9.27 9.36 -0.74
CA LEU A 25 10.70 9.20 -0.43
C LEU A 25 11.04 7.73 -0.21
N THR A 26 11.95 7.20 -1.04
CA THR A 26 12.36 5.79 -1.00
C THR A 26 13.37 5.51 0.10
N HIS A 27 14.38 6.36 0.26
CA HIS A 27 15.54 6.12 1.13
C HIS A 27 15.52 6.92 2.44
N MET A 28 14.56 7.81 2.61
CA MET A 28 14.48 8.70 3.77
C MET A 28 13.06 8.70 4.34
N GLU A 29 12.96 8.99 5.63
CA GLU A 29 11.70 9.26 6.31
C GLU A 29 11.75 10.62 7.02
N GLU A 30 10.60 11.28 7.10
CA GLU A 30 10.45 12.53 7.82
C GLU A 30 10.47 12.24 9.33
N ALA A 31 11.50 12.71 10.03
CA ALA A 31 11.65 12.50 11.45
C ALA A 31 11.06 13.67 12.26
N TYR A 32 11.20 14.89 11.74
CA TYR A 32 10.67 16.09 12.36
C TYR A 32 10.44 17.21 11.35
N THR A 33 9.35 17.95 11.55
CA THR A 33 9.05 19.18 10.84
C THR A 33 8.65 20.25 11.86
N THR A 34 9.23 21.43 11.71
CA THR A 34 8.92 22.60 12.55
C THR A 34 7.51 23.14 12.28
N GLU A 35 6.90 23.86 13.22
CA GLU A 35 5.53 24.39 13.11
C GLU A 35 5.29 25.19 11.82
N HIS A 36 6.24 26.06 11.47
CA HIS A 36 6.16 26.92 10.28
C HIS A 36 6.95 26.38 9.09
N TRP A 37 7.38 25.11 9.13
CA TRP A 37 8.03 24.38 8.03
C TRP A 37 9.32 25.05 7.51
N LEU A 38 10.00 25.83 8.35
CA LEU A 38 11.28 26.48 8.02
C LEU A 38 12.43 25.46 8.01
N VAL A 39 12.38 24.49 8.93
CA VAL A 39 13.33 23.39 9.04
C VAL A 39 12.60 22.06 8.98
N ARG A 40 13.15 21.13 8.19
CA ARG A 40 12.71 19.74 8.02
C ARG A 40 13.90 18.82 8.20
N ILE A 41 13.75 17.81 9.05
CA ILE A 41 14.82 16.86 9.37
C ILE A 41 14.40 15.48 8.86
N PHE A 42 15.22 14.91 8.00
CA PHE A 42 15.02 13.58 7.44
C PHE A 42 16.02 12.59 8.04
N LYS A 43 15.53 11.40 8.36
CA LYS A 43 16.38 10.27 8.76
C LYS A 43 16.57 9.35 7.56
N VAL A 44 17.81 8.90 7.36
CA VAL A 44 18.14 7.88 6.35
C VAL A 44 17.58 6.54 6.82
N LYS A 45 16.82 5.87 5.95
CA LYS A 45 16.30 4.52 6.19
C LYS A 45 17.44 3.51 6.04
N ASP A 46 17.36 2.43 6.79
CA ASP A 46 18.25 1.30 6.62
C ASP A 46 18.10 0.69 5.21
N LEU A 47 19.15 0.00 4.76
CA LEU A 47 19.13 -0.70 3.49
C LEU A 47 17.96 -1.70 3.44
N SER A 48 17.31 -1.78 2.28
CA SER A 48 16.20 -2.71 2.07
C SER A 48 16.64 -4.16 2.32
N ASN A 49 15.86 -4.90 3.11
CA ASN A 49 16.15 -6.30 3.43
C ASN A 49 16.21 -7.24 2.19
N ARG A 50 15.57 -6.85 1.08
CA ARG A 50 15.59 -7.61 -0.18
C ARG A 50 15.59 -6.65 -1.37
N LEU A 51 16.27 -7.04 -2.45
CA LEU A 51 16.20 -6.34 -3.73
C LEU A 51 14.80 -6.49 -4.33
N GLY A 52 14.13 -5.36 -4.57
CA GLY A 52 12.84 -5.34 -5.26
C GLY A 52 13.02 -5.68 -6.73
N ILE A 53 12.39 -6.76 -7.19
CA ILE A 53 12.33 -7.07 -8.62
C ILE A 53 11.30 -6.13 -9.25
N THR A 54 11.75 -5.07 -9.91
CA THR A 54 10.90 -4.04 -10.54
C THR A 54 10.17 -4.56 -11.79
N SER A 55 10.74 -5.53 -12.49
CA SER A 55 10.16 -6.13 -13.69
C SER A 55 10.11 -7.64 -13.56
N PRO A 56 8.95 -8.29 -13.79
CA PRO A 56 8.89 -9.75 -13.75
C PRO A 56 9.77 -10.33 -14.87
N ASN A 57 10.69 -11.22 -14.51
CA ASN A 57 11.60 -11.89 -15.47
C ASN A 57 10.87 -12.71 -16.56
N LYS A 58 9.56 -12.88 -16.46
CA LYS A 58 8.73 -13.59 -17.45
C LYS A 58 7.38 -12.88 -17.62
N PRO A 59 6.88 -12.69 -18.85
CA PRO A 59 5.55 -12.16 -19.07
C PRO A 59 4.51 -13.10 -18.44
N VAL A 60 3.78 -12.59 -17.46
CA VAL A 60 2.71 -13.33 -16.79
C VAL A 60 1.59 -13.55 -17.81
N LYS A 61 1.31 -14.81 -18.19
CA LYS A 61 0.11 -15.16 -18.98
C LYS A 61 -1.10 -14.52 -18.29
N LYS A 62 -1.95 -13.80 -19.03
CA LYS A 62 -3.14 -13.11 -18.50
C LYS A 62 -4.05 -14.12 -17.77
N SER A 63 -3.80 -14.34 -16.49
CA SER A 63 -4.71 -15.08 -15.62
C SER A 63 -5.79 -14.09 -15.20
N TYR A 64 -7.06 -14.45 -15.38
CA TYR A 64 -8.18 -13.68 -14.83
C TYR A 64 -7.90 -13.36 -13.35
N LYS A 65 -7.69 -12.08 -13.04
CA LYS A 65 -7.39 -11.63 -11.67
C LYS A 65 -8.59 -12.00 -10.79
N LYS A 66 -8.43 -12.98 -9.91
CA LYS A 66 -9.48 -13.35 -8.95
C LYS A 66 -9.63 -12.22 -7.94
N LYS A 67 -10.86 -11.75 -7.75
CA LYS A 67 -11.18 -10.81 -6.67
C LYS A 67 -11.03 -11.51 -5.31
N SER A 68 -10.48 -10.80 -4.33
CA SER A 68 -10.46 -11.24 -2.93
C SER A 68 -11.90 -11.46 -2.45
N LYS A 69 -12.16 -12.61 -1.82
CA LYS A 69 -13.41 -12.89 -1.08
C LYS A 69 -13.25 -12.63 0.43
N LYS A 70 -12.13 -12.04 0.84
CA LYS A 70 -11.74 -11.85 2.24
C LYS A 70 -12.37 -10.55 2.78
N SER A 71 -12.98 -10.63 3.95
CA SER A 71 -13.52 -9.48 4.68
C SER A 71 -13.06 -9.52 6.15
N GLY A 72 -13.28 -8.44 6.91
CA GLY A 72 -12.92 -8.40 8.34
C GLY A 72 -13.46 -9.58 9.14
N LYS A 73 -14.65 -10.09 8.78
CA LYS A 73 -15.29 -11.28 9.37
C LYS A 73 -14.91 -12.60 8.66
N LYS A 74 -14.68 -12.60 7.34
CA LYS A 74 -14.31 -13.80 6.57
C LYS A 74 -12.85 -13.76 6.16
N LYS A 75 -11.97 -14.34 6.98
CA LYS A 75 -10.51 -14.35 6.76
C LYS A 75 -9.99 -15.59 6.01
N ALA A 76 -10.85 -16.55 5.66
CA ALA A 76 -10.45 -17.79 5.00
C ALA A 76 -10.01 -17.57 3.54
N GLY A 77 -8.93 -18.26 3.13
CA GLY A 77 -8.45 -18.28 1.75
C GLY A 77 -9.22 -19.29 0.87
N SER A 78 -8.93 -19.26 -0.43
CA SER A 78 -9.45 -20.25 -1.39
C SER A 78 -8.33 -21.16 -1.90
N ILE A 79 -8.51 -22.47 -1.78
CA ILE A 79 -7.69 -23.48 -2.44
C ILE A 79 -8.41 -23.85 -3.75
N LYS A 80 -7.71 -23.92 -4.88
CA LYS A 80 -8.33 -24.22 -6.19
C LYS A 80 -8.99 -25.60 -6.19
N ASP A 81 -8.24 -26.61 -5.76
CA ASP A 81 -8.66 -28.01 -5.79
C ASP A 81 -8.93 -28.50 -4.36
N LYS A 82 -9.85 -27.83 -3.66
CA LYS A 82 -10.20 -28.21 -2.28
C LYS A 82 -11.02 -29.50 -2.29
N PRO A 83 -10.59 -30.58 -1.61
CA PRO A 83 -11.35 -31.82 -1.57
C PRO A 83 -12.66 -31.64 -0.79
N LYS A 84 -13.74 -32.27 -1.28
CA LYS A 84 -15.05 -32.29 -0.60
C LYS A 84 -15.00 -33.34 0.53
N ILE A 85 -15.07 -32.88 1.77
CA ILE A 85 -15.15 -33.77 2.93
C ILE A 85 -16.59 -34.27 3.06
N ILE A 86 -16.82 -35.57 2.84
CA ILE A 86 -18.08 -36.25 3.16
C ILE A 86 -17.92 -36.84 4.56
N LYS A 87 -18.66 -36.31 5.55
CA LYS A 87 -18.67 -36.87 6.91
C LYS A 87 -19.69 -38.01 6.95
N GLY A 88 -19.29 -39.19 7.41
CA GLY A 88 -20.20 -40.32 7.61
C GLY A 88 -21.24 -40.02 8.70
N VAL A 89 -22.44 -40.60 8.55
CA VAL A 89 -23.49 -40.56 9.58
C VAL A 89 -23.13 -41.58 10.67
N ARG A 90 -23.18 -41.18 11.95
CA ARG A 90 -23.04 -42.13 13.05
C ARG A 90 -24.27 -43.06 13.07
N PRO A 91 -24.09 -44.39 13.02
CA PRO A 91 -25.22 -45.31 13.14
C PRO A 91 -25.87 -45.14 14.52
N SER A 92 -27.21 -45.14 14.58
CA SER A 92 -27.94 -45.17 15.84
C SER A 92 -27.63 -46.49 16.56
N LYS A 93 -27.35 -46.44 17.87
CA LYS A 93 -27.28 -47.64 18.69
C LYS A 93 -28.70 -48.21 18.78
N LYS A 94 -28.88 -49.46 18.34
CA LYS A 94 -30.08 -50.26 18.61
C LYS A 94 -30.14 -50.61 20.09
#